data_AF-A0A3Q2H3B6-F1
#
_entry.id   AF-A0A3Q2H3B6-F1
#
_cell.length_a   1.000
_cell.length_b   1.000
_cell.length_c   1.000
_cell.angle_alpha   90.00
_cell.angle_beta   90.00
_cell.angle_gamma   90.00
#
_symmetry.space_group_name_H-M   'P 1'
#
loop_
_entity.id
_entity.type
_entity.pdbx_description
1 polymer ?
#
loop_
_entity_poly.entity_id
_entity_poly.type
_entity_poly.pdbx_seq_one_letter_code
_entity_poly.pdbx_strand_id
1 'polypeptide(L)'
;MIPRLLFLLCFRLCAGQGDRRRDGSLPKPSLSAWPSSVVPAKSNVTLRCRTPTKDVNFDLRKGGHLIESSQSPDSAEGLAEFHLTDLKISHAGEYMCEYHRRGRPYVSSQPSDVLLLLVTGNFPKPSLQAHQRGKVTEGEKVTLQCQKPDFGIVPVMFALLKAGSPKPIQLRTPVGKETDFSLQSVTVNDTGQYSCVYYQTKAPFWASEPSNRVDIQVTGSLPKPSLSAWPTSVVPAKSNVTLRCRTPTKDVNFDLRKGGHLIESSQSPDSAEGLAEFHLTDLKISHAGEYMCEYHRRGRPYVSSQPSDVLLLLVTGSFPKPSLHAHQRGKVTEGEKVTLQCQKPDSETGPKMFALLKAGSPMPILLQGPAERETNFSLQNVTVNDTGQYSCVYYQTTGPFWASHPSDHLVIWVTDATSRDYTTGNLIRLGLGAIILAIMGALLVESWCSQKESQSGSRSHNCWGGEDKCLIKLDLLILNSSVDPAFSALLRATARQEDGFLLPVLFTWGQEQD
;
A
#
# COMPACT_ATOMS: atom_id res chain seq x y z
N MET A 1 -75.53 34.48 15.59
CA MET A 1 -75.37 35.57 16.58
C MET A 1 -74.38 35.12 17.65
N ILE A 2 -73.13 35.59 17.52
CA ILE A 2 -72.23 36.13 18.56
C ILE A 2 -73.00 36.56 19.84
N PRO A 3 -72.44 36.60 21.09
CA PRO A 3 -71.02 36.48 21.51
C PRO A 3 -70.70 35.84 22.89
N ARG A 4 -69.40 35.54 23.07
CA ARG A 4 -68.48 36.04 24.13
C ARG A 4 -69.07 36.29 25.53
N LEU A 5 -68.72 35.46 26.52
CA LEU A 5 -68.29 35.96 27.85
C LEU A 5 -67.61 34.94 28.78
N LEU A 6 -67.49 33.64 28.44
CA LEU A 6 -66.91 32.64 29.36
C LEU A 6 -65.55 32.05 28.94
N PHE A 7 -64.83 32.70 28.03
CA PHE A 7 -63.46 32.31 27.66
C PHE A 7 -62.35 33.11 28.39
N LEU A 8 -62.70 33.92 29.40
CA LEU A 8 -61.79 34.85 30.07
C LEU A 8 -61.52 34.59 31.56
N LEU A 9 -61.95 33.46 32.14
CA LEU A 9 -61.76 33.22 33.58
C LEU A 9 -61.10 31.88 33.99
N CYS A 10 -60.59 31.07 33.04
CA CYS A 10 -59.89 29.80 33.37
C CYS A 10 -58.45 29.65 32.85
N PHE A 11 -57.81 30.71 32.34
CA PHE A 11 -56.36 30.75 32.07
C PHE A 11 -55.63 31.81 32.91
N ARG A 12 -56.04 31.98 34.17
CA ARG A 12 -55.36 32.83 35.18
C ARG A 12 -54.98 32.06 36.45
N LEU A 13 -54.70 30.76 36.33
CA LEU A 13 -54.14 29.93 37.40
C LEU A 13 -53.14 28.95 36.76
N CYS A 14 -51.91 29.43 36.55
CA CYS A 14 -50.63 28.69 36.46
C CYS A 14 -49.54 29.54 35.78
N ALA A 15 -49.24 30.73 36.31
CA ALA A 15 -48.01 31.46 36.00
C ALA A 15 -47.88 32.64 36.98
N GLY A 16 -47.41 32.37 38.19
CA GLY A 16 -47.31 33.46 39.17
C GLY A 16 -46.87 33.04 40.56
N GLN A 17 -45.78 32.29 40.68
CA GLN A 17 -44.78 32.49 41.73
C GLN A 17 -43.64 31.49 41.58
N GLY A 18 -42.44 32.00 41.79
CA GLY A 18 -41.19 31.26 41.62
C GLY A 18 -40.15 32.06 40.83
N ASP A 19 -40.10 33.39 40.97
CA ASP A 19 -38.89 34.15 40.70
C ASP A 19 -37.83 33.69 41.71
N ARG A 20 -37.22 32.57 41.37
CA ARG A 20 -36.09 31.98 42.06
C ARG A 20 -34.92 32.88 41.67
N ARG A 21 -34.60 33.83 42.56
CA ARG A 21 -33.37 34.64 42.58
C ARG A 21 -32.26 33.88 41.85
N ARG A 22 -32.01 34.24 40.59
CA ARG A 22 -30.77 33.85 39.91
C ARG A 22 -29.67 34.61 40.63
N ASP A 23 -28.81 33.84 41.27
CA ASP A 23 -27.52 34.27 41.79
C ASP A 23 -26.85 35.23 40.80
N GLY A 24 -26.44 36.41 41.28
CA GLY A 24 -25.99 37.55 40.48
C GLY A 24 -24.60 37.38 39.84
N SER A 25 -24.24 36.17 39.45
CA SER A 25 -22.90 35.82 38.94
C SER A 25 -22.82 35.94 37.43
N LEU A 26 -21.80 36.65 36.93
CA LEU A 26 -21.53 36.81 35.50
C LEU A 26 -20.97 35.50 34.90
N PRO A 27 -21.34 35.12 33.66
CA PRO A 27 -20.86 33.89 33.04
C PRO A 27 -19.35 33.93 32.82
N LYS A 28 -18.68 32.79 32.98
CA LYS A 28 -17.23 32.63 32.75
C LYS A 28 -16.87 32.90 31.29
N PRO A 29 -15.86 33.74 30.99
CA PRO A 29 -15.41 34.01 29.63
C PRO A 29 -14.54 32.87 29.06
N SER A 30 -14.40 32.83 27.74
CA SER A 30 -13.49 31.92 27.03
C SER A 30 -12.30 32.66 26.45
N LEU A 31 -11.08 32.18 26.74
CA LEU A 31 -9.83 32.71 26.19
C LEU A 31 -9.26 31.76 25.14
N SER A 32 -8.81 32.30 24.01
CA SER A 32 -8.21 31.55 22.91
C SER A 32 -7.03 32.31 22.30
N ALA A 33 -6.14 31.60 21.60
CA ALA A 33 -4.99 32.19 20.91
C ALA A 33 -5.12 31.98 19.40
N TRP A 34 -4.81 33.01 18.63
CA TRP A 34 -4.79 32.97 17.17
C TRP A 34 -3.43 33.47 16.65
N PRO A 35 -2.77 32.76 15.72
CA PRO A 35 -3.22 31.52 15.05
C PRO A 35 -3.06 30.25 15.91
N SER A 36 -2.23 30.27 16.95
CA SER A 36 -1.93 29.12 17.81
C SER A 36 -1.46 29.56 19.19
N SER A 37 -1.64 28.72 20.22
CA SER A 37 -1.03 28.91 21.55
C SER A 37 0.43 28.43 21.63
N VAL A 38 0.98 27.87 20.55
CA VAL A 38 2.38 27.46 20.41
C VAL A 38 2.95 28.15 19.18
N VAL A 39 3.87 29.08 19.39
CA VAL A 39 4.35 30.02 18.34
C VAL A 39 5.85 30.28 18.48
N PRO A 40 6.58 30.55 17.38
CA PRO A 40 8.01 30.84 17.44
C PRO A 40 8.31 32.23 18.02
N ALA A 41 9.50 32.40 18.59
CA ALA A 41 10.01 33.72 18.95
C ALA A 41 10.01 34.67 17.74
N LYS A 42 9.89 35.98 17.98
CA LYS A 42 9.79 37.06 16.98
C LYS A 42 8.53 37.02 16.10
N SER A 43 7.57 36.15 16.42
CA SER A 43 6.25 36.12 15.78
C SER A 43 5.21 36.90 16.58
N ASN A 44 3.97 36.90 16.10
CA ASN A 44 2.84 37.61 16.71
C ASN A 44 1.72 36.62 17.04
N VAL A 45 1.03 36.85 18.15
CA VAL A 45 -0.17 36.10 18.53
C VAL A 45 -1.23 37.06 19.05
N THR A 46 -2.49 36.80 18.74
CA THR A 46 -3.63 37.53 19.29
C THR A 46 -4.37 36.65 20.27
N LEU A 47 -4.48 37.10 21.52
CA LEU A 47 -5.31 36.45 22.54
C LEU A 47 -6.72 37.04 22.45
N ARG A 48 -7.72 36.18 22.25
CA ARG A 48 -9.12 36.57 22.04
C ARG A 48 -9.94 36.10 23.22
N CYS A 49 -10.47 37.05 23.98
CA CYS A 49 -11.34 36.79 25.12
C CYS A 49 -12.80 37.08 24.76
N ARG A 50 -13.69 36.10 24.96
CA ARG A 50 -15.09 36.17 24.55
C ARG A 50 -16.04 35.93 25.72
N THR A 51 -17.15 36.65 25.71
CA THR A 51 -18.26 36.53 26.65
C THR A 51 -19.59 36.86 25.95
N PRO A 52 -20.70 36.25 26.38
CA PRO A 52 -22.02 36.64 25.91
C PRO A 52 -22.47 38.02 26.43
N THR A 53 -21.78 38.58 27.44
CA THR A 53 -22.14 39.85 28.06
C THR A 53 -21.58 41.02 27.25
N LYS A 54 -22.44 41.97 26.87
CA LYS A 54 -22.07 43.20 26.15
C LYS A 54 -21.70 44.32 27.13
N ASP A 55 -21.03 45.34 26.62
CA ASP A 55 -20.68 46.56 27.36
C ASP A 55 -19.88 46.27 28.63
N VAL A 56 -18.81 45.48 28.46
CA VAL A 56 -17.92 45.05 29.53
C VAL A 56 -16.49 45.52 29.28
N ASN A 57 -15.71 45.56 30.35
CA ASN A 57 -14.28 45.74 30.28
C ASN A 57 -13.61 44.40 30.59
N PHE A 58 -12.59 44.07 29.82
CA PHE A 58 -11.81 42.85 29.94
C PHE A 58 -10.47 43.14 30.58
N ASP A 59 -10.02 42.21 31.41
CA ASP A 59 -8.72 42.22 32.05
C ASP A 59 -7.99 40.93 31.67
N LEU A 60 -6.85 41.07 30.98
CA LEU A 60 -5.96 39.96 30.66
C LEU A 60 -4.90 39.84 31.76
N ARG A 61 -4.82 38.66 32.37
CA ARG A 61 -3.85 38.32 33.39
C ARG A 61 -2.85 37.30 32.90
N LYS A 62 -1.61 37.39 33.39
CA LYS A 62 -0.55 36.41 33.20
C LYS A 62 0.08 36.04 34.53
N GLY A 63 0.09 34.76 34.89
CA GLY A 63 0.61 34.29 36.17
C GLY A 63 -0.01 35.02 37.38
N GLY A 64 -1.29 35.42 37.28
CA GLY A 64 -2.02 36.19 38.29
C GLY A 64 -1.90 37.72 38.18
N HIS A 65 -0.91 38.24 37.45
CA HIS A 65 -0.68 39.68 37.30
C HIS A 65 -1.49 40.27 36.14
N LEU A 66 -2.10 41.44 36.35
CA LEU A 66 -2.78 42.19 35.28
C LEU A 66 -1.74 42.68 34.26
N ILE A 67 -1.98 42.35 32.99
CA ILE A 67 -1.10 42.74 31.87
C ILE A 67 -1.72 43.88 31.09
N GLU A 68 -2.99 43.74 30.71
CA GLU A 68 -3.67 44.69 29.85
C GLU A 68 -5.17 44.68 30.16
N SER A 69 -5.78 45.87 30.12
CA SER A 69 -7.22 46.03 30.21
C SER A 69 -7.75 46.61 28.90
N SER A 70 -8.84 46.07 28.39
CA SER A 70 -9.44 46.48 27.12
C SER A 70 -10.95 46.64 27.25
N GLN A 71 -11.52 47.59 26.53
CA GLN A 71 -12.95 47.86 26.53
C GLN A 71 -13.60 47.17 25.32
N SER A 72 -14.74 46.49 25.53
CA SER A 72 -15.48 45.90 24.41
C SER A 72 -15.91 47.01 23.42
N PRO A 73 -15.74 46.85 22.10
CA PRO A 73 -16.32 47.77 21.12
C PRO A 73 -17.84 47.88 21.32
N ASP A 74 -18.42 49.06 21.13
CA ASP A 74 -19.87 49.29 21.32
C ASP A 74 -20.76 48.53 20.31
N SER A 75 -20.17 47.82 19.35
CA SER A 75 -20.89 47.01 18.34
C SER A 75 -20.84 45.50 18.61
N ALA A 76 -21.99 45.00 19.06
CA ALA A 76 -22.57 43.66 18.91
C ALA A 76 -21.95 42.42 19.58
N GLU A 77 -20.65 42.31 19.83
CA GLU A 77 -20.06 41.09 20.42
C GLU A 77 -19.18 41.38 21.65
N GLY A 78 -19.39 40.65 22.75
CA GLY A 78 -18.54 40.70 23.94
C GLY A 78 -17.18 40.05 23.67
N LEU A 79 -16.34 40.71 22.88
CA LEU A 79 -15.02 40.24 22.45
C LEU A 79 -13.96 41.31 22.74
N ALA A 80 -12.83 40.90 23.30
CA ALA A 80 -11.59 41.66 23.34
C ALA A 80 -10.45 40.90 22.68
N GLU A 81 -9.61 41.63 21.95
CA GLU A 81 -8.41 41.12 21.31
C GLU A 81 -7.18 41.81 21.89
N PHE A 82 -6.23 41.01 22.36
CA PHE A 82 -4.96 41.46 22.93
C PHE A 82 -3.84 41.01 21.98
N HIS A 83 -3.14 41.97 21.37
CA HIS A 83 -2.14 41.68 20.34
C HIS A 83 -0.73 41.66 20.96
N LEU A 84 -0.11 40.48 21.00
CA LEU A 84 1.27 40.31 21.40
C LEU A 84 2.16 40.21 20.16
N THR A 85 2.99 41.23 19.92
CA THR A 85 3.90 41.30 18.77
C THR A 85 5.37 41.12 19.19
N ASP A 86 6.22 40.67 18.26
CA ASP A 86 7.65 40.44 18.50
C ASP A 86 7.91 39.58 19.75
N LEU A 87 7.35 38.37 19.75
CA LEU A 87 7.33 37.52 20.93
C LEU A 87 8.73 37.15 21.43
N LYS A 88 9.02 37.55 22.67
CA LYS A 88 10.14 37.09 23.49
C LYS A 88 9.74 35.89 24.36
N ILE A 89 10.75 35.15 24.82
CA ILE A 89 10.60 34.00 25.72
C ILE A 89 9.84 34.37 27.00
N SER A 90 10.06 35.59 27.50
CA SER A 90 9.37 36.13 28.67
C SER A 90 7.87 36.29 28.49
N HIS A 91 7.32 36.20 27.26
CA HIS A 91 5.88 36.17 27.01
C HIS A 91 5.26 34.79 27.21
N ALA A 92 6.04 33.70 27.24
CA ALA A 92 5.52 32.38 27.55
C ALA A 92 4.94 32.31 28.97
N GLY A 93 3.90 31.49 29.16
CA GLY A 93 3.27 31.26 30.45
C GLY A 93 1.75 31.18 30.40
N GLU A 94 1.15 31.19 31.58
CA GLU A 94 -0.27 30.96 31.80
C GLU A 94 -1.04 32.28 31.75
N TYR A 95 -2.01 32.38 30.84
CA TYR A 95 -2.89 33.52 30.67
C TYR A 95 -4.32 33.17 31.08
N MET A 96 -5.00 34.13 31.71
CA MET A 96 -6.41 34.06 32.04
C MET A 96 -7.05 35.39 31.68
N CYS A 97 -8.32 35.36 31.32
CA CYS A 97 -9.10 36.57 31.08
C CYS A 97 -10.28 36.63 32.04
N GLU A 98 -10.56 37.81 32.58
CA GLU A 98 -11.78 38.12 33.30
C GLU A 98 -12.43 39.37 32.70
N TYR A 99 -13.70 39.60 33.02
CA TYR A 99 -14.39 40.83 32.61
C TYR A 99 -15.33 41.32 33.69
N HIS A 100 -15.58 42.62 33.69
CA HIS A 100 -16.47 43.30 34.62
C HIS A 100 -17.42 44.27 33.90
N ARG A 101 -18.62 44.49 34.46
CA ARG A 101 -19.61 45.42 33.88
C ARG A 101 -19.17 46.88 34.00
N ARG A 102 -19.54 47.69 33.01
CA ARG A 102 -19.43 49.15 33.08
C ARG A 102 -20.51 49.69 34.05
N GLY A 103 -20.09 50.23 35.20
CA GLY A 103 -20.98 50.90 36.15
C GLY A 103 -20.98 50.30 37.56
N ARG A 104 -21.89 50.78 38.43
CA ARG A 104 -22.08 50.27 39.80
C ARG A 104 -23.37 49.44 39.89
N PRO A 105 -23.38 48.34 40.66
CA PRO A 105 -22.27 47.79 41.45
C PRO A 105 -21.17 47.17 40.58
N TYR A 106 -19.91 47.22 41.05
CA TYR A 106 -18.81 46.52 40.40
C TYR A 106 -19.02 45.02 40.55
N VAL A 107 -19.25 44.34 39.43
CA VAL A 107 -19.44 42.88 39.37
C VAL A 107 -18.47 42.35 38.32
N SER A 108 -17.58 41.46 38.76
CA SER A 108 -16.64 40.73 37.90
C SER A 108 -17.13 39.31 37.66
N SER A 109 -16.73 38.76 36.52
CA SER A 109 -16.87 37.34 36.21
C SER A 109 -15.80 36.50 36.90
N GLN A 110 -16.01 35.18 36.91
CA GLN A 110 -14.93 34.26 37.22
C GLN A 110 -13.88 34.29 36.09
N PRO A 111 -12.58 34.10 36.40
CA PRO A 111 -11.54 33.98 35.37
C PRO A 111 -11.79 32.84 34.38
N SER A 112 -11.33 33.00 33.14
CA SER A 112 -11.37 31.98 32.09
C SER A 112 -10.57 30.73 32.48
N ASP A 113 -10.70 29.66 31.70
CA ASP A 113 -9.70 28.58 31.75
C ASP A 113 -8.32 29.12 31.38
N VAL A 114 -7.28 28.50 31.96
CA VAL A 114 -5.89 28.87 31.72
C VAL A 114 -5.51 28.53 30.28
N LEU A 115 -4.99 29.53 29.56
CA LEU A 115 -4.35 29.36 28.27
C LEU A 115 -2.83 29.40 28.47
N LEU A 116 -2.16 28.26 28.25
CA LEU A 116 -0.71 28.20 28.25
C LEU A 116 -0.18 28.64 26.88
N LEU A 117 0.46 29.80 26.83
CA LEU A 117 1.18 30.31 25.67
C LEU A 117 2.63 29.82 25.71
N LEU A 118 3.06 29.09 24.69
CA LEU A 118 4.42 28.62 24.52
C LEU A 118 5.12 29.39 23.39
N VAL A 119 6.27 29.97 23.73
CA VAL A 119 7.17 30.59 22.75
C VAL A 119 8.31 29.62 22.46
N THR A 120 8.36 29.07 21.25
CA THR A 120 9.31 28.02 20.85
C THR A 120 10.66 28.61 20.40
N GLY A 121 11.72 27.81 20.56
CA GLY A 121 13.09 28.16 20.11
C GLY A 121 14.16 28.06 21.20
N ASN A 122 13.79 27.65 22.42
CA ASN A 122 14.73 27.54 23.54
C ASN A 122 15.41 26.17 23.64
N PHE A 123 14.75 25.13 23.13
CA PHE A 123 15.28 23.77 23.11
C PHE A 123 15.41 23.24 21.68
N PRO A 124 16.37 22.31 21.44
CA PRO A 124 16.53 21.69 20.14
C PRO A 124 15.26 20.93 19.72
N LYS A 125 15.01 20.87 18.41
CA LYS A 125 13.83 20.20 17.87
C LYS A 125 13.82 18.69 18.21
N PRO A 126 12.65 18.12 18.56
CA PRO A 126 12.49 16.67 18.69
C PRO A 126 12.33 15.98 17.34
N SER A 127 12.37 14.64 17.35
CA SER A 127 11.96 13.81 16.22
C SER A 127 10.52 13.32 16.41
N LEU A 128 9.74 13.29 15.32
CA LEU A 128 8.40 12.73 15.29
C LEU A 128 8.37 11.62 14.24
N GLN A 129 7.89 10.45 14.63
CA GLN A 129 7.80 9.28 13.77
C GLN A 129 6.40 8.67 13.85
N ALA A 130 5.87 8.22 12.71
CA ALA A 130 4.65 7.43 12.68
C ALA A 130 5.01 5.93 12.72
N HIS A 131 4.35 5.18 13.62
CA HIS A 131 4.52 3.73 13.69
C HIS A 131 4.05 3.02 12.41
N GLN A 132 3.03 3.57 11.75
CA GLN A 132 2.51 3.06 10.48
C GLN A 132 3.02 3.94 9.33
N ARG A 133 3.46 3.31 8.23
CA ARG A 133 3.84 4.02 6.99
C ARG A 133 2.71 3.90 5.98
N GLY A 134 2.36 5.00 5.32
CA GLY A 134 1.39 5.03 4.23
C GLY A 134 0.02 5.61 4.60
N LYS A 135 -1.00 5.27 3.81
CA LYS A 135 -2.38 5.73 4.00
C LYS A 135 -3.06 4.92 5.10
N VAL A 136 -3.78 5.61 5.96
CA VAL A 136 -4.54 5.02 7.07
C VAL A 136 -6.01 5.02 6.70
N THR A 137 -6.76 3.99 7.07
CA THR A 137 -8.21 3.96 6.81
C THR A 137 -9.00 4.50 7.99
N GLU A 138 -10.13 5.15 7.70
CA GLU A 138 -10.99 5.74 8.73
C GLU A 138 -11.43 4.71 9.78
N GLY A 139 -11.25 5.03 11.07
CA GLY A 139 -11.54 4.19 12.22
C GLY A 139 -10.33 3.41 12.75
N GLU A 140 -9.17 3.46 12.08
CA GLU A 140 -7.93 2.86 12.59
C GLU A 140 -7.31 3.70 13.72
N LYS A 141 -6.35 3.10 14.44
CA LYS A 141 -5.53 3.77 15.43
C LYS A 141 -4.21 4.20 14.79
N VAL A 142 -3.87 5.47 14.90
CA VAL A 142 -2.56 6.01 14.49
C VAL A 142 -1.74 6.33 15.73
N THR A 143 -0.53 5.79 15.80
CA THR A 143 0.43 6.08 16.87
C THR A 143 1.61 6.89 16.34
N LEU A 144 1.82 8.06 16.91
CA LEU A 144 2.94 8.97 16.63
C LEU A 144 3.88 8.99 17.83
N GLN A 145 5.13 8.58 17.64
CA GLN A 145 6.15 8.64 18.67
C GLN A 145 6.95 9.93 18.54
N CYS A 146 7.00 10.71 19.62
CA CYS A 146 7.82 11.90 19.70
C CYS A 146 8.99 11.65 20.67
N GLN A 147 10.21 11.97 20.23
CA GLN A 147 11.42 11.73 21.01
C GLN A 147 12.26 13.02 21.09
N LYS A 148 12.63 13.40 22.32
CA LYS A 148 13.50 14.58 22.55
C LYS A 148 14.98 14.21 22.47
N PRO A 149 15.86 15.13 22.06
CA PRO A 149 17.31 14.92 22.14
C PRO A 149 17.78 14.67 23.57
N ASP A 150 18.92 13.97 23.69
CA ASP A 150 19.51 13.68 24.99
C ASP A 150 20.23 14.91 25.55
N PHE A 151 19.52 15.68 26.37
CA PHE A 151 20.10 16.84 27.06
C PHE A 151 19.41 17.05 28.42
N GLY A 152 20.07 16.60 29.50
CA GLY A 152 19.67 16.83 30.88
C GLY A 152 18.35 16.18 31.36
N ILE A 153 18.19 16.09 32.68
CA ILE A 153 16.97 15.63 33.35
C ILE A 153 16.17 16.87 33.76
N VAL A 154 15.43 17.46 32.81
CA VAL A 154 14.42 18.47 33.11
C VAL A 154 13.05 17.83 32.93
N PRO A 155 12.12 17.94 33.91
CA PRO A 155 10.75 17.48 33.72
C PRO A 155 10.10 18.31 32.62
N VAL A 156 9.73 17.64 31.53
CA VAL A 156 9.09 18.25 30.36
C VAL A 156 7.78 17.53 30.07
N MET A 157 6.86 18.24 29.43
CA MET A 157 5.70 17.65 28.77
C MET A 157 5.87 17.74 27.26
N PHE A 158 5.26 16.81 26.56
CA PHE A 158 5.19 16.82 25.11
C PHE A 158 3.80 17.27 24.67
N ALA A 159 3.76 18.00 23.56
CA ALA A 159 2.55 18.43 22.89
C ALA A 159 2.56 17.97 21.43
N LEU A 160 1.49 17.30 21.02
CA LEU A 160 1.23 17.00 19.61
C LEU A 160 0.47 18.17 18.99
N LEU A 161 1.00 18.70 17.90
CA LEU A 161 0.47 19.82 17.15
C LEU A 161 -0.06 19.32 15.81
N LYS A 162 -1.17 19.89 15.36
CA LYS A 162 -1.70 19.70 14.00
C LYS A 162 -1.75 21.06 13.32
N ALA A 163 -1.23 21.14 12.10
CA ALA A 163 -1.26 22.37 11.32
C ALA A 163 -2.69 22.93 11.20
N GLY A 164 -2.84 24.24 11.40
CA GLY A 164 -4.14 24.91 11.39
C GLY A 164 -4.97 24.77 12.67
N SER A 165 -4.52 23.99 13.66
CA SER A 165 -5.20 23.90 14.96
C SER A 165 -4.66 24.95 15.95
N PRO A 166 -5.53 25.70 16.65
CA PRO A 166 -5.11 26.81 17.51
C PRO A 166 -4.51 26.37 18.86
N LYS A 167 -4.64 25.09 19.21
CA LYS A 167 -4.12 24.50 20.45
C LYS A 167 -3.55 23.10 20.17
N PRO A 168 -2.66 22.59 21.03
CA PRO A 168 -2.22 21.21 20.96
C PRO A 168 -3.39 20.22 20.96
N ILE A 169 -3.29 19.17 20.13
CA ILE A 169 -4.32 18.13 20.02
C ILE A 169 -4.23 17.15 21.20
N GLN A 170 -3.01 16.84 21.63
CA GLN A 170 -2.76 16.02 22.81
C GLN A 170 -1.56 16.54 23.59
N LEU A 171 -1.63 16.38 24.90
CA LEU A 171 -0.55 16.65 25.84
C LEU A 171 -0.20 15.35 26.56
N ARG A 172 1.09 15.03 26.67
CA ARG A 172 1.56 13.81 27.34
C ARG A 172 2.75 14.09 28.23
N THR A 173 2.74 13.47 29.40
CA THR A 173 3.93 13.32 30.25
C THR A 173 4.76 12.16 29.73
N PRO A 174 6.07 12.35 29.47
CA PRO A 174 6.90 11.30 28.89
C PRO A 174 7.22 10.19 29.89
N VAL A 175 7.50 9.01 29.35
CA VAL A 175 8.16 7.91 30.07
C VAL A 175 9.61 7.90 29.56
N GLY A 176 10.48 8.68 30.20
CA GLY A 176 11.87 8.83 29.77
C GLY A 176 12.07 9.89 28.67
N LYS A 177 12.69 9.51 27.55
CA LYS A 177 13.07 10.43 26.45
C LYS A 177 12.03 10.52 25.33
N GLU A 178 11.02 9.69 25.36
CA GLU A 178 10.01 9.59 24.31
C GLU A 178 8.61 9.42 24.88
N THR A 179 7.63 9.65 24.01
CA THR A 179 6.22 9.43 24.31
C THR A 179 5.44 9.11 23.05
N ASP A 180 4.42 8.27 23.21
CA ASP A 180 3.48 7.96 22.14
C ASP A 180 2.21 8.78 22.26
N PHE A 181 1.79 9.35 21.14
CA PHE A 181 0.47 9.93 20.94
C PHE A 181 -0.37 8.98 20.11
N SER A 182 -1.52 8.57 20.66
CA SER A 182 -2.46 7.69 19.97
C SER A 182 -3.70 8.47 19.54
N LEU A 183 -3.93 8.59 18.24
CA LEU A 183 -5.20 9.05 17.66
C LEU A 183 -6.07 7.80 17.48
N GLN A 184 -7.14 7.69 18.26
CA GLN A 184 -8.05 6.55 18.20
C GLN A 184 -9.17 6.81 17.19
N SER A 185 -9.55 5.80 16.41
CA SER A 185 -10.67 5.86 15.46
C SER A 185 -10.60 7.08 14.53
N VAL A 186 -9.48 7.25 13.83
CA VAL A 186 -9.21 8.44 13.01
C VAL A 186 -10.28 8.65 11.92
N THR A 187 -10.59 9.89 11.61
CA THR A 187 -11.55 10.29 10.57
C THR A 187 -10.84 10.98 9.41
N VAL A 188 -11.53 11.17 8.27
CA VAL A 188 -10.96 11.96 7.15
C VAL A 188 -10.53 13.36 7.60
N ASN A 189 -11.23 13.96 8.58
CA ASN A 189 -10.88 15.26 9.14
C ASN A 189 -9.54 15.25 9.92
N ASP A 190 -9.07 14.08 10.36
CA ASP A 190 -7.76 13.92 11.00
C ASP A 190 -6.60 13.95 10.01
N THR A 191 -6.88 14.01 8.71
CA THR A 191 -5.86 14.23 7.67
C THR A 191 -5.16 15.57 7.89
N GLY A 192 -3.83 15.58 7.74
CA GLY A 192 -3.03 16.79 7.80
C GLY A 192 -1.60 16.57 8.29
N GLN A 193 -0.93 17.68 8.56
CA GLN A 193 0.47 17.71 9.02
C GLN A 193 0.55 17.79 10.53
N TYR A 194 1.26 16.84 11.12
CA TYR A 194 1.50 16.76 12.55
C TYR A 194 2.95 17.08 12.87
N SER A 195 3.18 17.79 13.97
CA SER A 195 4.51 17.99 14.56
C SER A 195 4.41 17.85 16.07
N CYS A 196 5.53 17.69 16.76
CA CYS A 196 5.56 17.71 18.21
C CYS A 196 6.56 18.74 18.74
N VAL A 197 6.28 19.21 19.94
CA VAL A 197 7.20 20.01 20.76
C VAL A 197 7.27 19.42 22.16
N TYR A 198 8.33 19.73 22.88
CA TYR A 198 8.41 19.50 24.32
C TYR A 198 8.71 20.79 25.06
N TYR A 199 8.19 20.93 26.27
CA TYR A 199 8.26 22.17 27.03
C TYR A 199 8.27 21.94 28.54
N GLN A 200 8.78 22.92 29.29
CA GLN A 200 8.73 22.93 30.75
C GLN A 200 7.34 23.34 31.26
N THR A 201 6.84 22.64 32.26
CA THR A 201 5.52 22.92 32.87
C THR A 201 5.56 24.02 33.93
N LYS A 202 6.74 24.50 34.30
CA LYS A 202 6.96 25.58 35.24
C LYS A 202 7.70 26.72 34.55
N ALA A 203 7.57 27.92 35.11
CA ALA A 203 8.35 29.07 34.69
C ALA A 203 9.84 28.69 34.64
N PRO A 204 10.56 29.03 33.55
CA PRO A 204 10.21 30.00 32.50
C PRO A 204 9.41 29.45 31.28
N PHE A 205 8.84 28.24 31.35
CA PHE A 205 8.02 27.64 30.28
C PHE A 205 8.74 27.47 28.93
N TRP A 206 10.05 27.20 28.97
CA TRP A 206 10.84 27.00 27.75
C TRP A 206 10.31 25.85 26.91
N ALA A 207 10.24 26.07 25.60
CA ALA A 207 9.74 25.10 24.63
C ALA A 207 10.74 24.86 23.49
N SER A 208 10.75 23.63 22.99
CA SER A 208 11.54 23.24 21.83
C SER A 208 11.03 23.88 20.55
N GLU A 209 11.91 23.98 19.56
CA GLU A 209 11.46 24.10 18.18
C GLU A 209 10.54 22.91 17.81
N PRO A 210 9.55 23.11 16.92
CA PRO A 210 8.73 22.01 16.39
C PRO A 210 9.57 20.97 15.65
N SER A 211 9.21 19.70 15.80
CA SER A 211 9.75 18.63 14.96
C SER A 211 9.49 18.89 13.47
N ASN A 212 10.20 18.15 12.62
CA ASN A 212 9.77 18.00 11.23
C ASN A 212 8.32 17.49 11.19
N ARG A 213 7.57 17.91 10.17
CA ARG A 213 6.16 17.55 10.02
C ARG A 213 6.03 16.12 9.46
N VAL A 214 5.02 15.40 9.94
CA VAL A 214 4.60 14.09 9.46
C VAL A 214 3.20 14.22 8.87
N ASP A 215 3.05 13.89 7.59
CA ASP A 215 1.75 13.87 6.92
C ASP A 215 0.99 12.58 7.25
N ILE A 216 -0.23 12.73 7.78
CA ILE A 216 -1.16 11.62 7.96
C ILE A 216 -2.30 11.79 6.96
N GLN A 217 -2.51 10.78 6.10
CA GLN A 217 -3.62 10.72 5.16
C GLN A 217 -4.61 9.66 5.59
N VAL A 218 -5.84 10.08 5.90
CA VAL A 218 -6.92 9.17 6.26
C VAL A 218 -7.88 9.02 5.08
N THR A 219 -8.02 7.81 4.55
CA THR A 219 -8.98 7.50 3.49
C THR A 219 -10.30 7.00 4.08
N GLY A 220 -11.41 7.58 3.63
CA GLY A 220 -12.76 7.17 4.06
C GLY A 220 -13.29 5.89 3.40
N SER A 221 -12.64 5.40 2.34
CA SER A 221 -13.05 4.18 1.63
C SER A 221 -12.29 2.95 2.12
N LEU A 222 -12.99 1.89 2.50
CA LEU A 222 -12.40 0.59 2.82
C LEU A 222 -11.87 -0.12 1.56
N PRO A 223 -10.75 -0.85 1.64
CA PRO A 223 -10.18 -1.56 0.49
C PRO A 223 -11.12 -2.66 -0.01
N LYS A 224 -11.13 -2.88 -1.33
CA LYS A 224 -11.93 -3.93 -1.97
C LYS A 224 -11.44 -5.32 -1.51
N PRO A 225 -12.33 -6.22 -1.06
CA PRO A 225 -11.96 -7.57 -0.66
C PRO A 225 -11.74 -8.47 -1.88
N SER A 226 -11.06 -9.60 -1.67
CA SER A 226 -10.89 -10.66 -2.68
C SER A 226 -11.74 -11.88 -2.32
N LEU A 227 -12.47 -12.41 -3.30
CA LEU A 227 -13.32 -13.60 -3.14
C LEU A 227 -12.74 -14.75 -3.97
N SER A 228 -12.67 -15.93 -3.38
CA SER A 228 -12.13 -17.14 -4.01
C SER A 228 -12.94 -18.38 -3.62
N ALA A 229 -12.83 -19.46 -4.40
CA ALA A 229 -13.48 -20.74 -4.11
C ALA A 229 -12.41 -21.79 -3.84
N TRP A 230 -12.68 -22.68 -2.88
CA TRP A 230 -11.83 -23.82 -2.57
C TRP A 230 -12.68 -25.11 -2.52
N PRO A 231 -12.26 -26.20 -3.19
CA PRO A 231 -11.04 -26.33 -3.99
C PRO A 231 -11.11 -25.65 -5.38
N THR A 232 -12.31 -25.47 -5.94
CA THR A 232 -12.53 -24.82 -7.24
C THR A 232 -13.94 -24.23 -7.34
N SER A 233 -14.17 -23.29 -8.26
CA SER A 233 -15.50 -22.71 -8.54
C SER A 233 -16.35 -23.52 -9.53
N VAL A 234 -15.84 -24.65 -10.05
CA VAL A 234 -16.58 -25.54 -10.94
C VAL A 234 -16.72 -26.92 -10.29
N VAL A 235 -17.90 -27.19 -9.74
CA VAL A 235 -18.11 -28.29 -8.79
C VAL A 235 -19.34 -29.12 -9.17
N PRO A 236 -19.36 -30.45 -8.97
CA PRO A 236 -20.52 -31.27 -9.28
C PRO A 236 -21.67 -31.08 -8.28
N ALA A 237 -22.90 -31.38 -8.69
CA ALA A 237 -24.02 -31.44 -7.76
C ALA A 237 -23.78 -32.47 -6.63
N LYS A 238 -24.36 -32.24 -5.46
CA LYS A 238 -24.17 -33.02 -4.21
C LYS A 238 -22.76 -32.98 -3.62
N SER A 239 -21.91 -32.07 -4.10
CA SER A 239 -20.59 -31.81 -3.51
C SER A 239 -20.60 -30.56 -2.64
N ASN A 240 -19.43 -30.20 -2.10
CA ASN A 240 -19.26 -29.06 -1.21
C ASN A 240 -18.19 -28.12 -1.75
N VAL A 241 -18.36 -26.82 -1.54
CA VAL A 241 -17.38 -25.78 -1.87
C VAL A 241 -17.33 -24.75 -0.75
N THR A 242 -16.14 -24.24 -0.46
CA THR A 242 -15.96 -23.13 0.48
C THR A 242 -15.63 -21.87 -0.30
N LEU A 243 -16.42 -20.81 -0.13
CA LEU A 243 -16.10 -19.48 -0.62
C LEU A 243 -15.32 -18.72 0.44
N ARG A 244 -14.13 -18.24 0.10
CA ARG A 244 -13.19 -17.57 1.00
C ARG A 244 -13.07 -16.10 0.61
N CYS A 245 -13.51 -15.22 1.50
CA CYS A 245 -13.43 -13.78 1.32
C CYS A 245 -12.34 -13.19 2.22
N ARG A 246 -11.41 -12.44 1.63
CA ARG A 246 -10.22 -11.90 2.30
C ARG A 246 -10.12 -10.38 2.17
N THR A 247 -9.76 -9.73 3.27
CA THR A 247 -9.45 -8.30 3.36
C THR A 247 -8.27 -8.07 4.32
N PRO A 248 -7.43 -7.03 4.08
CA PRO A 248 -6.42 -6.61 5.04
C PRO A 248 -7.01 -5.98 6.32
N THR A 249 -8.31 -5.63 6.33
CA THR A 249 -8.96 -4.97 7.46
C THR A 249 -9.39 -5.98 8.54
N LYS A 250 -9.06 -5.69 9.80
CA LYS A 250 -9.45 -6.52 10.96
C LYS A 250 -10.77 -6.07 11.56
N ASP A 251 -11.37 -6.92 12.38
CA ASP A 251 -12.61 -6.63 13.13
C ASP A 251 -13.78 -6.22 12.23
N VAL A 252 -14.02 -7.02 11.19
CA VAL A 252 -15.04 -6.77 10.18
C VAL A 252 -16.09 -7.87 10.14
N ASN A 253 -17.27 -7.51 9.67
CA ASN A 253 -18.32 -8.44 9.30
C ASN A 253 -18.37 -8.50 7.77
N PHE A 254 -18.42 -9.71 7.23
CA PHE A 254 -18.53 -9.98 5.81
C PHE A 254 -19.96 -10.32 5.44
N ASP A 255 -20.34 -9.89 4.25
CA ASP A 255 -21.63 -10.17 3.63
C ASP A 255 -21.38 -10.84 2.28
N LEU A 256 -21.80 -12.09 2.15
CA LEU A 256 -21.76 -12.83 0.90
C LEU A 256 -23.07 -12.60 0.15
N ARG A 257 -22.97 -12.10 -1.08
CA ARG A 257 -24.10 -11.85 -1.97
C ARG A 257 -24.09 -12.77 -3.17
N LYS A 258 -25.27 -13.13 -3.65
CA LYS A 258 -25.49 -13.84 -4.90
C LYS A 258 -26.52 -13.10 -5.76
N GLY A 259 -26.15 -12.71 -6.98
CA GLY A 259 -27.04 -11.97 -7.87
C GLY A 259 -27.62 -10.70 -7.22
N GLY A 260 -26.85 -10.04 -6.35
CA GLY A 260 -27.26 -8.87 -5.58
C GLY A 260 -27.97 -9.15 -4.24
N HIS A 261 -28.46 -10.38 -4.02
CA HIS A 261 -29.15 -10.77 -2.79
C HIS A 261 -28.17 -11.24 -1.71
N LEU A 262 -28.38 -10.79 -0.46
CA LEU A 262 -27.61 -11.27 0.68
C LEU A 262 -27.94 -12.75 0.95
N ILE A 263 -26.90 -13.59 1.02
CA ILE A 263 -27.02 -15.02 1.30
C ILE A 263 -26.67 -15.31 2.75
N GLU A 264 -25.51 -14.83 3.18
CA GLU A 264 -24.98 -15.12 4.50
C GLU A 264 -24.09 -13.97 4.96
N SER A 265 -24.16 -13.65 6.25
CA SER A 265 -23.25 -12.72 6.91
C SER A 265 -22.40 -13.50 7.90
N SER A 266 -21.10 -13.29 7.87
CA SER A 266 -20.14 -13.97 8.75
C SER A 266 -19.21 -12.96 9.40
N GLN A 267 -18.88 -13.18 10.67
CA GLN A 267 -17.94 -12.32 11.39
C GLN A 267 -16.53 -12.85 11.16
N SER A 268 -15.55 -11.96 10.95
CA SER A 268 -14.16 -12.39 10.94
C SER A 268 -13.84 -13.03 12.30
N PRO A 269 -13.20 -14.22 12.34
CA PRO A 269 -12.61 -14.74 13.56
C PRO A 269 -11.65 -13.70 14.18
N ASP A 270 -11.40 -13.76 15.49
CA ASP A 270 -10.43 -12.91 16.19
C ASP A 270 -8.95 -13.17 15.77
N SER A 271 -8.74 -13.75 14.57
CA SER A 271 -7.42 -13.95 13.99
C SER A 271 -6.88 -12.63 13.42
N ALA A 272 -5.57 -12.58 13.23
CA ALA A 272 -4.89 -11.40 12.69
C ALA A 272 -5.21 -11.11 11.21
N GLU A 273 -6.02 -11.94 10.55
CA GLU A 273 -6.33 -11.86 9.12
C GLU A 273 -7.85 -11.66 8.93
N GLY A 274 -8.25 -10.65 8.16
CA GLY A 274 -9.64 -10.45 7.77
C GLY A 274 -10.06 -11.52 6.77
N LEU A 275 -10.44 -12.71 7.25
CA LEU A 275 -10.89 -13.85 6.44
C LEU A 275 -12.25 -14.33 6.94
N ALA A 276 -13.18 -14.54 6.00
CA ALA A 276 -14.40 -15.31 6.23
C ALA A 276 -14.48 -16.48 5.26
N GLU A 277 -14.98 -17.60 5.77
CA GLU A 277 -15.24 -18.82 5.01
C GLU A 277 -16.73 -19.12 5.05
N PHE A 278 -17.33 -19.25 3.87
CA PHE A 278 -18.73 -19.58 3.68
C PHE A 278 -18.81 -20.99 3.08
N HIS A 279 -19.41 -21.92 3.82
CA HIS A 279 -19.44 -23.33 3.45
C HIS A 279 -20.75 -23.68 2.76
N LEU A 280 -20.71 -23.94 1.46
CA LEU A 280 -21.85 -24.43 0.70
C LEU A 280 -21.75 -25.95 0.59
N THR A 281 -22.72 -26.66 1.20
CA THR A 281 -22.77 -28.13 1.23
C THR A 281 -23.97 -28.67 0.45
N ASP A 282 -23.89 -29.92 0.00
CA ASP A 282 -24.94 -30.60 -0.78
C ASP A 282 -25.45 -29.74 -1.95
N LEU A 283 -24.53 -29.35 -2.84
CA LEU A 283 -24.80 -28.37 -3.88
C LEU A 283 -25.92 -28.82 -4.83
N LYS A 284 -26.85 -27.89 -5.02
CA LYS A 284 -27.95 -27.93 -6.00
C LYS A 284 -27.69 -26.96 -7.14
N ILE A 285 -28.31 -27.19 -8.29
CA ILE A 285 -28.23 -26.29 -9.46
C ILE A 285 -28.58 -24.84 -9.09
N SER A 286 -29.54 -24.64 -8.20
CA SER A 286 -29.93 -23.32 -7.69
C SER A 286 -28.82 -22.57 -6.95
N HIS A 287 -27.71 -23.23 -6.58
CA HIS A 287 -26.53 -22.57 -6.01
C HIS A 287 -25.59 -21.99 -7.07
N ALA A 288 -25.68 -22.40 -8.33
CA ALA A 288 -24.90 -21.80 -9.42
C ALA A 288 -25.27 -20.31 -9.63
N GLY A 289 -24.28 -19.50 -10.00
CA GLY A 289 -24.46 -18.08 -10.29
C GLY A 289 -23.30 -17.21 -9.81
N GLU A 290 -23.54 -15.91 -9.84
CA GLU A 290 -22.54 -14.87 -9.54
C GLU A 290 -22.53 -14.51 -8.07
N TYR A 291 -21.38 -14.68 -7.42
CA TYR A 291 -21.14 -14.35 -6.03
C TYR A 291 -20.23 -13.14 -5.89
N MET A 292 -20.51 -12.29 -4.92
CA MET A 292 -19.68 -11.15 -4.54
C MET A 292 -19.60 -11.11 -3.02
N CYS A 293 -18.50 -10.58 -2.50
CA CYS A 293 -18.34 -10.37 -1.07
C CYS A 293 -18.08 -8.89 -0.79
N GLU A 294 -18.73 -8.36 0.25
CA GLU A 294 -18.43 -7.06 0.81
C GLU A 294 -18.20 -7.20 2.32
N TYR A 295 -17.64 -6.18 2.95
CA TYR A 295 -17.51 -6.17 4.40
C TYR A 295 -17.72 -4.77 4.97
N HIS A 296 -18.08 -4.73 6.24
CA HIS A 296 -18.25 -3.50 7.00
C HIS A 296 -17.60 -3.63 8.38
N ARG A 297 -17.23 -2.50 8.99
CA ARG A 297 -16.61 -2.53 10.32
C ARG A 297 -17.62 -2.93 11.39
N ARG A 298 -17.17 -3.71 12.38
CA ARG A 298 -17.98 -4.09 13.54
C ARG A 298 -18.45 -2.82 14.26
N GLY A 299 -19.77 -2.67 14.45
CA GLY A 299 -20.40 -1.48 15.07
C GLY A 299 -20.60 -0.27 14.17
N ARG A 300 -20.13 -0.29 12.91
CA ARG A 300 -20.39 0.77 11.90
C ARG A 300 -20.83 0.16 10.56
N PRO A 301 -22.05 -0.41 10.48
CA PRO A 301 -22.53 -1.11 9.28
C PRO A 301 -22.74 -0.20 8.06
N TYR A 302 -22.88 1.12 8.27
CA TYR A 302 -23.07 2.10 7.20
C TYR A 302 -21.78 2.44 6.43
N VAL A 303 -20.62 1.98 6.90
CA VAL A 303 -19.32 2.16 6.22
C VAL A 303 -18.87 0.80 5.70
N SER A 304 -19.26 0.48 4.47
CA SER A 304 -18.93 -0.77 3.79
C SER A 304 -17.81 -0.59 2.76
N SER A 305 -17.13 -1.69 2.46
CA SER A 305 -16.23 -1.77 1.32
C SER A 305 -17.00 -1.74 0.00
N GLN A 306 -16.27 -1.49 -1.08
CA GLN A 306 -16.78 -1.90 -2.40
C GLN A 306 -16.91 -3.44 -2.44
N PRO A 307 -17.86 -3.99 -3.22
CA PRO A 307 -17.95 -5.42 -3.46
C PRO A 307 -16.70 -5.97 -4.16
N SER A 308 -16.36 -7.24 -3.90
CA SER A 308 -15.29 -7.97 -4.59
C SER A 308 -15.53 -8.09 -6.09
N ASP A 309 -14.53 -8.57 -6.83
CA ASP A 309 -14.79 -9.09 -8.18
C ASP A 309 -15.78 -10.26 -8.12
N VAL A 310 -16.55 -10.42 -9.20
CA VAL A 310 -17.57 -11.46 -9.31
C VAL A 310 -16.91 -12.83 -9.43
N LEU A 311 -17.32 -13.75 -8.57
CA LEU A 311 -16.97 -15.16 -8.64
C LEU A 311 -18.15 -15.93 -9.22
N LEU A 312 -17.99 -16.48 -10.43
CA LEU A 312 -18.98 -17.36 -11.04
C LEU A 312 -18.84 -18.79 -10.51
N LEU A 313 -19.80 -19.24 -9.71
CA LEU A 313 -19.90 -20.62 -9.24
C LEU A 313 -20.72 -21.44 -10.23
N LEU A 314 -20.13 -22.49 -10.80
CA LEU A 314 -20.79 -23.42 -11.71
C LEU A 314 -21.05 -24.76 -11.02
N VAL A 315 -22.31 -25.19 -11.01
CA VAL A 315 -22.70 -26.53 -10.54
C VAL A 315 -22.89 -27.44 -11.74
N THR A 316 -21.97 -28.38 -11.93
CA THR A 316 -21.91 -29.27 -13.09
C THR A 316 -22.87 -30.45 -12.99
N GLY A 317 -23.23 -30.99 -14.15
CA GLY A 317 -24.07 -32.19 -14.29
C GLY A 317 -25.49 -31.94 -14.82
N SER A 318 -25.72 -30.76 -15.38
CA SER A 318 -27.00 -30.44 -16.05
C SER A 318 -26.97 -30.75 -17.55
N PHE A 319 -25.79 -30.67 -18.19
CA PHE A 319 -25.60 -30.97 -19.61
C PHE A 319 -24.60 -32.13 -19.84
N PRO A 320 -24.67 -32.85 -20.98
CA PRO A 320 -23.74 -33.92 -21.31
C PRO A 320 -22.31 -33.43 -21.47
N LYS A 321 -21.32 -34.29 -21.20
CA LYS A 321 -19.89 -33.91 -21.26
C LYS A 321 -19.47 -33.45 -22.67
N PRO A 322 -18.65 -32.39 -22.81
CA PRO A 322 -18.04 -32.00 -24.07
C PRO A 322 -16.78 -32.82 -24.38
N SER A 323 -16.27 -32.67 -25.60
CA SER A 323 -15.00 -33.21 -26.04
C SER A 323 -13.92 -32.13 -26.04
N LEU A 324 -12.75 -32.43 -25.48
CA LEU A 324 -11.59 -31.55 -25.47
C LEU A 324 -10.48 -32.14 -26.34
N HIS A 325 -10.02 -31.36 -27.32
CA HIS A 325 -8.99 -31.76 -28.27
C HIS A 325 -7.84 -30.76 -28.30
N ALA A 326 -6.61 -31.24 -28.37
CA ALA A 326 -5.46 -30.38 -28.66
C ALA A 326 -5.23 -30.33 -30.18
N HIS A 327 -5.00 -29.14 -30.72
CA HIS A 327 -4.62 -28.98 -32.12
C HIS A 327 -3.20 -29.53 -32.38
N GLN A 328 -2.30 -29.41 -31.41
CA GLN A 328 -0.97 -29.99 -31.46
C GLN A 328 -0.99 -31.45 -31.00
N ARG A 329 -0.25 -32.30 -31.70
CA ARG A 329 0.04 -33.67 -31.28
C ARG A 329 1.46 -33.73 -30.74
N GLY A 330 1.63 -34.17 -29.49
CA GLY A 330 2.93 -34.45 -28.89
C GLY A 330 3.34 -33.49 -27.77
N LYS A 331 4.65 -33.47 -27.47
CA LYS A 331 5.25 -32.56 -26.47
C LYS A 331 5.40 -31.17 -27.07
N VAL A 332 5.05 -30.15 -26.29
CA VAL A 332 5.12 -28.74 -26.68
C VAL A 332 6.41 -28.14 -26.09
N THR A 333 7.12 -27.29 -26.82
CA THR A 333 8.29 -26.61 -26.26
C THR A 333 7.91 -25.29 -25.60
N GLU A 334 8.68 -24.87 -24.60
CA GLU A 334 8.50 -23.56 -23.95
C GLU A 334 8.50 -22.41 -24.97
N GLY A 335 7.62 -21.43 -24.76
CA GLY A 335 7.44 -20.29 -25.66
C GLY A 335 6.48 -20.55 -26.84
N GLU A 336 6.09 -21.80 -27.09
CA GLU A 336 5.09 -22.10 -28.13
C GLU A 336 3.67 -21.71 -27.70
N LYS A 337 2.77 -21.61 -28.68
CA LYS A 337 1.33 -21.39 -28.44
C LYS A 337 0.63 -22.74 -28.46
N VAL A 338 -0.15 -23.09 -27.44
CA VAL A 338 -1.00 -24.29 -27.41
C VAL A 338 -2.45 -23.91 -27.67
N THR A 339 -3.11 -24.61 -28.59
CA THR A 339 -4.54 -24.41 -28.87
C THR A 339 -5.36 -25.65 -28.49
N LEU A 340 -6.34 -25.46 -27.62
CA LEU A 340 -7.28 -26.48 -27.17
C LEU A 340 -8.69 -26.15 -27.65
N GLN A 341 -9.29 -27.08 -28.38
CA GLN A 341 -10.66 -26.97 -28.87
C GLN A 341 -11.61 -27.72 -27.95
N CYS A 342 -12.59 -27.02 -27.40
CA CYS A 342 -13.68 -27.62 -26.64
C CYS A 342 -14.96 -27.62 -27.48
N GLN A 343 -15.55 -28.79 -27.68
CA GLN A 343 -16.74 -28.98 -28.51
C GLN A 343 -17.88 -29.57 -27.68
N LYS A 344 -19.05 -28.93 -27.69
CA LYS A 344 -20.26 -29.48 -27.04
C LYS A 344 -20.92 -30.54 -27.93
N PRO A 345 -21.68 -31.49 -27.35
CA PRO A 345 -22.41 -32.48 -28.12
C PRO A 345 -23.42 -31.84 -29.08
N ASP A 346 -23.60 -32.45 -30.27
CA ASP A 346 -24.55 -31.97 -31.28
C ASP A 346 -26.02 -32.02 -30.81
N SER A 347 -26.31 -32.76 -29.73
CA SER A 347 -27.61 -32.77 -29.06
C SER A 347 -27.97 -31.47 -28.36
N GLU A 348 -26.97 -30.66 -28.00
CA GLU A 348 -27.17 -29.37 -27.34
C GLU A 348 -27.23 -28.25 -28.38
N THR A 349 -28.37 -27.58 -28.48
CA THR A 349 -28.60 -26.50 -29.44
C THR A 349 -28.34 -25.12 -28.85
N GLY A 350 -27.96 -24.18 -29.70
CA GLY A 350 -27.79 -22.78 -29.37
C GLY A 350 -26.43 -22.45 -28.72
N PRO A 351 -26.11 -21.15 -28.63
CA PRO A 351 -24.78 -20.72 -28.26
C PRO A 351 -24.57 -20.80 -26.74
N LYS A 352 -23.41 -21.33 -26.33
CA LYS A 352 -23.02 -21.51 -24.92
C LYS A 352 -21.67 -20.88 -24.64
N MET A 353 -21.43 -20.51 -23.39
CA MET A 353 -20.09 -20.16 -22.93
C MET A 353 -19.31 -21.43 -22.64
N PHE A 354 -17.99 -21.34 -22.73
CA PHE A 354 -17.08 -22.44 -22.44
C PHE A 354 -16.04 -21.97 -21.43
N ALA A 355 -15.62 -22.88 -20.56
CA ALA A 355 -14.60 -22.65 -19.56
C ALA A 355 -13.52 -23.73 -19.68
N LEU A 356 -12.26 -23.31 -19.76
CA LEU A 356 -11.10 -24.19 -19.68
C LEU A 356 -10.62 -24.28 -18.23
N LEU A 357 -10.50 -25.51 -17.74
CA LEU A 357 -10.13 -25.85 -16.37
C LEU A 357 -8.77 -26.54 -16.38
N LYS A 358 -7.95 -26.27 -15.36
CA LYS A 358 -6.71 -27.01 -15.08
C LYS A 358 -6.78 -27.57 -13.68
N ALA A 359 -6.37 -28.81 -13.52
CA ALA A 359 -6.29 -29.46 -12.22
C ALA A 359 -5.42 -28.64 -11.25
N GLY A 360 -5.93 -28.41 -10.04
CA GLY A 360 -5.26 -27.60 -9.01
C GLY A 360 -5.50 -26.09 -9.11
N SER A 361 -6.14 -25.58 -10.17
CA SER A 361 -6.53 -24.18 -10.25
C SER A 361 -7.90 -23.93 -9.58
N PRO A 362 -8.02 -22.89 -8.72
CA PRO A 362 -9.27 -22.61 -8.00
C PRO A 362 -10.37 -22.00 -8.88
N MET A 363 -10.01 -21.53 -10.08
CA MET A 363 -10.91 -20.89 -11.05
C MET A 363 -10.61 -21.41 -12.46
N PRO A 364 -11.56 -21.27 -13.41
CA PRO A 364 -11.26 -21.43 -14.83
C PRO A 364 -10.12 -20.52 -15.26
N ILE A 365 -9.19 -21.03 -16.08
CA ILE A 365 -8.07 -20.24 -16.59
C ILE A 365 -8.54 -19.32 -17.71
N LEU A 366 -9.40 -19.84 -18.58
CA LEU A 366 -9.95 -19.10 -19.71
C LEU A 366 -11.45 -19.33 -19.81
N LEU A 367 -12.18 -18.26 -20.11
CA LEU A 367 -13.59 -18.25 -20.43
C LEU A 367 -13.74 -17.70 -21.85
N GLN A 368 -14.54 -18.36 -22.69
CA GLN A 368 -14.71 -17.96 -24.08
C GLN A 368 -16.10 -18.29 -24.61
N GLY A 369 -16.52 -17.57 -25.64
CA GLY A 369 -17.87 -17.67 -26.22
C GLY A 369 -18.66 -16.37 -26.02
N PRO A 370 -19.98 -16.41 -26.26
CA PRO A 370 -20.77 -17.61 -26.53
C PRO A 370 -20.52 -18.16 -27.94
N ALA A 371 -20.53 -19.49 -28.10
CA ALA A 371 -20.28 -20.17 -29.39
C ALA A 371 -21.30 -21.28 -29.66
N GLU A 372 -21.64 -21.49 -30.93
CA GLU A 372 -22.71 -22.41 -31.36
C GLU A 372 -22.37 -23.90 -31.21
N ARG A 373 -21.10 -24.29 -31.36
CA ARG A 373 -20.70 -25.70 -31.33
C ARG A 373 -19.39 -25.94 -30.60
N GLU A 374 -18.40 -25.08 -30.86
CA GLU A 374 -17.05 -25.25 -30.33
C GLU A 374 -16.33 -23.91 -30.16
N THR A 375 -15.30 -23.91 -29.33
CA THR A 375 -14.39 -22.77 -29.17
C THR A 375 -12.95 -23.22 -29.03
N ASN A 376 -12.02 -22.35 -29.42
CA ASN A 376 -10.58 -22.58 -29.32
C ASN A 376 -9.96 -21.70 -28.23
N PHE A 377 -9.46 -22.33 -27.18
CA PHE A 377 -8.66 -21.70 -26.14
C PHE A 377 -7.19 -21.70 -26.56
N SER A 378 -6.55 -20.52 -26.53
CA SER A 378 -5.16 -20.35 -26.94
C SER A 378 -4.30 -19.95 -25.74
N LEU A 379 -3.45 -20.86 -25.27
CA LEU A 379 -2.39 -20.57 -24.30
C LEU A 379 -1.17 -20.05 -25.07
N GLN A 380 -0.75 -18.81 -24.84
CA GLN A 380 0.40 -18.21 -25.52
C GLN A 380 1.65 -18.28 -24.63
N ASN A 381 2.83 -18.43 -25.25
CA ASN A 381 4.12 -18.49 -24.57
C ASN A 381 4.12 -19.46 -23.39
N VAL A 382 3.77 -20.72 -23.65
CA VAL A 382 3.62 -21.71 -22.56
C VAL A 382 4.94 -21.98 -21.86
N THR A 383 4.88 -22.20 -20.56
CA THR A 383 6.02 -22.51 -19.69
C THR A 383 5.91 -23.94 -19.16
N VAL A 384 6.99 -24.46 -18.55
CA VAL A 384 6.96 -25.79 -17.91
C VAL A 384 5.83 -25.89 -16.86
N ASN A 385 5.50 -24.79 -16.18
CA ASN A 385 4.42 -24.73 -15.20
C ASN A 385 3.02 -24.89 -15.81
N ASP A 386 2.87 -24.73 -17.13
CA ASP A 386 1.62 -24.97 -17.85
C ASP A 386 1.38 -26.47 -18.11
N THR A 387 2.34 -27.33 -17.78
CA THR A 387 2.13 -28.78 -17.74
C THR A 387 1.03 -29.14 -16.75
N GLY A 388 0.13 -30.04 -17.15
CA GLY A 388 -0.94 -30.49 -16.27
C GLY A 388 -2.13 -31.11 -17.00
N GLN A 389 -3.15 -31.46 -16.21
CA GLN A 389 -4.41 -32.00 -16.70
C GLN A 389 -5.41 -30.88 -16.95
N TYR A 390 -5.89 -30.78 -18.18
CA TYR A 390 -6.90 -29.82 -18.61
C TYR A 390 -8.22 -30.52 -18.85
N SER A 391 -9.32 -29.82 -18.59
CA SER A 391 -10.67 -30.25 -18.97
C SER A 391 -11.48 -29.02 -19.36
N CYS A 392 -12.60 -29.21 -20.04
CA CYS A 392 -13.49 -28.10 -20.33
C CYS A 392 -14.93 -28.41 -19.94
N VAL A 393 -15.68 -27.33 -19.68
CA VAL A 393 -17.13 -27.36 -19.50
C VAL A 393 -17.74 -26.29 -20.39
N TYR A 394 -19.02 -26.47 -20.74
CA TYR A 394 -19.84 -25.41 -21.32
C TYR A 394 -21.04 -25.13 -20.43
N TYR A 395 -21.48 -23.89 -20.44
CA TYR A 395 -22.52 -23.40 -19.55
C TYR A 395 -23.32 -22.27 -20.16
N GLN A 396 -24.47 -21.98 -19.54
CA GLN A 396 -25.33 -20.86 -19.91
C GLN A 396 -25.12 -19.70 -18.95
N THR A 397 -25.12 -18.47 -19.46
CA THR A 397 -24.94 -17.23 -18.68
C THR A 397 -26.24 -16.64 -18.15
N THR A 398 -27.38 -17.13 -18.64
CA THR A 398 -28.68 -16.78 -18.07
C THR A 398 -29.11 -17.84 -17.07
N GLY A 399 -29.73 -17.37 -15.97
CA GLY A 399 -30.33 -18.25 -14.97
C GLY A 399 -31.21 -19.28 -15.67
N PRO A 400 -31.07 -20.58 -15.36
CA PRO A 400 -30.47 -21.17 -14.15
C PRO A 400 -28.96 -21.56 -14.18
N PHE A 401 -28.11 -20.92 -15.00
CA PHE A 401 -26.64 -21.12 -15.01
C PHE A 401 -26.18 -22.59 -15.16
N TRP A 402 -26.93 -23.39 -15.92
CA TRP A 402 -26.63 -24.81 -16.13
C TRP A 402 -25.26 -25.01 -16.76
N ALA A 403 -24.53 -26.00 -16.25
CA ALA A 403 -23.21 -26.38 -16.73
C ALA A 403 -23.13 -27.88 -17.04
N SER A 404 -22.33 -28.21 -18.05
CA SER A 404 -22.04 -29.58 -18.45
C SER A 404 -21.21 -30.31 -17.41
N HIS A 405 -21.22 -31.64 -17.45
CA HIS A 405 -20.14 -32.41 -16.87
C HIS A 405 -18.79 -31.99 -17.50
N PRO A 406 -17.67 -32.05 -16.76
CA PRO A 406 -16.33 -31.86 -17.33
C PRO A 406 -16.04 -32.86 -18.45
N SER A 407 -15.31 -32.42 -19.47
CA SER A 407 -14.71 -33.31 -20.46
C SER A 407 -13.76 -34.30 -19.79
N ASP A 408 -13.39 -35.34 -20.54
CA ASP A 408 -12.26 -36.18 -20.14
C ASP A 408 -10.98 -35.31 -20.06
N HIS A 409 -10.07 -35.67 -19.16
CA HIS A 409 -8.84 -34.93 -18.95
C HIS A 409 -7.87 -35.08 -20.12
N LEU A 410 -7.31 -33.97 -20.57
CA LEU A 410 -6.27 -33.90 -21.58
C LEU A 410 -4.98 -33.39 -20.93
N VAL A 411 -3.92 -34.19 -20.98
CA VAL A 411 -2.63 -33.81 -20.40
C VAL A 411 -1.81 -33.04 -21.44
N ILE A 412 -1.35 -31.85 -21.07
CA ILE A 412 -0.34 -31.10 -21.84
C ILE A 412 1.01 -31.26 -21.14
N TRP A 413 2.05 -31.57 -21.91
CA TRP A 413 3.43 -31.65 -21.45
C TRP A 413 4.27 -30.60 -22.16
N VAL A 414 4.81 -29.65 -21.38
CA VAL A 414 5.71 -28.61 -21.88
C VAL A 414 7.15 -28.97 -21.51
N THR A 415 8.05 -29.03 -22.50
CA THR A 415 9.48 -29.28 -22.32
C THR A 415 10.28 -28.00 -22.48
N ASP A 416 11.32 -27.84 -21.66
CA ASP A 416 12.28 -26.74 -21.75
C ASP A 416 12.97 -26.72 -23.14
N ALA A 417 13.08 -25.53 -23.72
CA ALA A 417 13.76 -25.28 -24.99
C ALA A 417 15.26 -25.65 -24.95
N THR A 418 15.90 -25.65 -23.77
CA THR A 418 17.33 -26.00 -23.62
C THR A 418 17.65 -27.41 -24.16
N SER A 419 16.67 -28.33 -24.11
CA SER A 419 16.41 -29.44 -25.04
C SER A 419 17.42 -29.73 -26.16
N ARG A 420 17.46 -28.80 -27.10
CA ARG A 420 18.10 -28.98 -28.41
C ARG A 420 19.50 -28.40 -28.45
N ASP A 421 19.81 -27.46 -27.57
CA ASP A 421 21.04 -26.68 -27.64
C ASP A 421 22.26 -27.47 -27.18
N TYR A 422 22.12 -28.41 -26.24
CA TYR A 422 23.27 -29.23 -25.81
C TYR A 422 23.78 -30.17 -26.91
N THR A 423 22.88 -30.76 -27.71
CA THR A 423 23.27 -31.62 -28.82
C THR A 423 24.00 -30.84 -29.92
N THR A 424 23.50 -29.65 -30.25
CA THR A 424 24.11 -28.78 -31.27
C THR A 424 25.42 -28.19 -30.75
N GLY A 425 25.46 -27.75 -29.49
CA GLY A 425 26.66 -27.23 -28.83
C GLY A 425 27.77 -28.27 -28.70
N ASN A 426 27.44 -29.53 -28.39
CA ASN A 426 28.42 -30.61 -28.35
C ASN A 426 28.96 -30.98 -29.74
N LEU A 427 28.13 -30.94 -30.78
CA LEU A 427 28.55 -31.12 -32.17
C LEU A 427 29.51 -30.00 -32.63
N ILE A 428 29.22 -28.76 -32.28
CA ILE A 428 30.11 -27.61 -32.57
C ILE A 428 31.43 -27.76 -31.80
N ARG A 429 31.41 -28.15 -30.52
CA ARG A 429 32.62 -28.38 -29.71
C ARG A 429 33.47 -29.54 -30.25
N LEU A 430 32.85 -30.63 -30.68
CA LEU A 430 33.53 -31.75 -31.34
C LEU A 430 34.14 -31.33 -32.68
N GLY A 431 33.42 -30.54 -33.47
CA GLY A 431 33.91 -29.99 -34.74
C GLY A 431 35.12 -29.08 -34.53
N LEU A 432 35.04 -28.13 -33.58
CA LEU A 432 36.16 -27.25 -33.23
C LEU A 432 37.36 -28.04 -32.69
N GLY A 433 37.13 -29.04 -31.83
CA GLY A 433 38.17 -29.91 -31.32
C GLY A 433 38.91 -30.67 -32.43
N ALA A 434 38.17 -31.21 -33.41
CA ALA A 434 38.76 -31.88 -34.57
C ALA A 434 39.60 -30.93 -35.44
N ILE A 435 39.14 -29.69 -35.65
CA ILE A 435 39.89 -28.67 -36.40
C ILE A 435 41.20 -28.30 -35.69
N ILE A 436 41.15 -28.08 -34.38
CA ILE A 436 42.34 -27.76 -33.58
C ILE A 436 43.36 -28.91 -33.64
N LEU A 437 42.91 -30.16 -33.54
CA LEU A 437 43.77 -31.33 -33.66
C LEU A 437 44.39 -31.44 -35.06
N ALA A 438 43.64 -31.12 -36.12
CA ALA A 438 44.16 -31.10 -37.47
C ALA A 438 45.24 -30.01 -37.67
N ILE A 439 45.03 -28.82 -37.11
CA ILE A 439 46.01 -27.72 -37.15
C ILE A 439 47.28 -28.11 -36.38
N MET A 440 47.15 -28.63 -35.16
CA MET A 440 48.31 -29.11 -34.39
C MET A 440 49.05 -30.23 -35.12
N GLY A 441 48.33 -31.15 -35.77
CA GLY A 441 48.92 -32.20 -36.60
C GLY A 441 49.71 -31.61 -37.78
N ALA A 442 49.16 -30.62 -38.48
CA ALA A 442 49.85 -29.94 -39.57
C ALA A 442 51.12 -29.22 -39.10
N LEU A 443 51.06 -28.50 -37.97
CA LEU A 443 52.22 -27.82 -37.37
C LEU A 443 53.30 -28.81 -36.93
N LEU A 444 52.91 -29.97 -36.38
CA LEU A 444 53.86 -31.03 -36.03
C LEU A 444 54.54 -31.61 -37.28
N VAL A 445 53.79 -31.82 -38.37
CA VAL A 445 54.36 -32.28 -39.65
C VAL A 445 55.31 -31.25 -40.24
N GLU A 446 54.96 -29.97 -40.24
CA GLU A 446 55.86 -28.90 -40.68
C GLU A 446 57.14 -28.84 -39.84
N SER A 447 57.02 -28.94 -38.51
CA SER A 447 58.18 -28.95 -37.61
C SER A 447 59.09 -30.16 -37.86
N TRP A 448 58.50 -31.33 -38.13
CA TRP A 448 59.24 -32.55 -38.47
C TRP A 448 59.98 -32.37 -39.79
N CYS A 449 59.30 -31.87 -40.83
CA CYS A 449 59.90 -31.64 -42.15
C CYS A 449 61.05 -30.63 -42.07
N SER A 450 60.88 -29.53 -41.35
CA SER A 450 61.92 -28.52 -41.15
C SER A 450 63.15 -29.07 -40.39
N GLN A 451 62.93 -29.92 -39.38
CA GLN A 451 64.02 -30.57 -38.66
C GLN A 451 64.79 -31.56 -39.55
N LYS A 452 64.11 -32.21 -40.50
CA LYS A 452 64.74 -33.14 -41.46
C LYS A 452 65.57 -32.40 -42.52
N GLU A 453 65.19 -31.19 -42.91
CA GLU A 453 65.99 -30.32 -43.77
C GLU A 453 67.24 -29.76 -43.07
N SER A 454 67.19 -29.53 -41.76
CA SER A 454 68.36 -29.05 -41.00
C SER A 454 69.50 -30.09 -40.84
N GLN A 455 69.25 -31.38 -41.13
CA GLN A 455 70.27 -32.44 -41.09
C GLN A 455 70.83 -32.83 -42.48
N SER A 456 70.40 -32.20 -43.57
CA SER A 456 70.88 -32.48 -44.92
C SER A 456 71.23 -31.19 -45.67
N GLY A 457 72.50 -30.79 -45.66
CA GLY A 457 73.03 -29.86 -46.67
C GLY A 457 73.88 -28.69 -46.17
N SER A 458 75.15 -28.96 -45.90
CA SER A 458 76.23 -27.97 -45.85
C SER A 458 76.71 -27.62 -47.26
N ARG A 459 76.55 -26.37 -47.74
CA ARG A 459 77.54 -25.67 -48.60
C ARG A 459 77.20 -24.19 -48.83
N SER A 460 78.21 -23.33 -48.61
CA SER A 460 78.24 -21.88 -48.87
C SER A 460 78.13 -21.50 -50.35
N HIS A 461 77.37 -20.44 -50.70
CA HIS A 461 77.63 -19.50 -51.81
C HIS A 461 76.88 -18.16 -51.59
N ASN A 462 77.50 -17.06 -52.03
CA ASN A 462 77.19 -15.64 -51.72
C ASN A 462 76.02 -15.00 -52.52
N CYS A 463 75.33 -14.07 -51.85
CA CYS A 463 74.62 -12.83 -52.26
C CYS A 463 73.85 -12.72 -53.61
N TRP A 464 72.54 -12.39 -53.54
CA TRP A 464 71.99 -11.08 -53.99
C TRP A 464 70.54 -10.85 -53.50
N GLY A 465 70.32 -9.66 -52.93
CA GLY A 465 69.08 -8.86 -52.83
C GLY A 465 67.70 -9.52 -52.65
N GLY A 466 67.06 -9.24 -51.50
CA GLY A 466 65.61 -9.37 -51.32
C GLY A 466 65.26 -9.52 -49.85
N GLU A 467 64.53 -8.55 -49.29
CA GLU A 467 64.02 -8.59 -47.92
C GLU A 467 63.08 -9.77 -47.70
N ASP A 468 63.41 -10.69 -46.80
CA ASP A 468 62.43 -11.64 -46.26
C ASP A 468 62.63 -11.79 -44.75
N LYS A 469 62.02 -10.87 -44.00
CA LYS A 469 61.66 -11.12 -42.60
C LYS A 469 60.47 -12.07 -42.62
N CYS A 470 60.72 -13.33 -42.28
CA CYS A 470 59.69 -14.35 -42.08
C CYS A 470 58.83 -13.96 -40.86
N LEU A 471 57.77 -13.19 -41.09
CA LEU A 471 56.68 -12.96 -40.15
C LEU A 471 55.58 -13.96 -40.49
N ILE A 472 55.51 -15.05 -39.73
CA ILE A 472 54.34 -15.93 -39.71
C ILE A 472 53.20 -15.10 -39.10
N LYS A 473 52.43 -14.44 -39.98
CA LYS A 473 51.23 -13.73 -39.61
C LYS A 473 50.09 -14.73 -39.61
N LEU A 474 49.77 -15.25 -38.42
CA LEU A 474 48.59 -16.08 -38.20
C LEU A 474 47.37 -15.15 -38.16
N ASP A 475 46.81 -14.82 -39.33
CA ASP A 475 45.53 -14.11 -39.41
C ASP A 475 44.42 -15.08 -38.98
N LEU A 476 44.01 -14.97 -37.71
CA LEU A 476 42.88 -15.68 -37.12
C LEU A 476 41.59 -15.23 -37.82
N LEU A 477 41.02 -16.11 -38.64
CA LEU A 477 39.67 -16.01 -39.19
C LEU A 477 38.67 -15.84 -38.05
N ILE A 478 38.20 -14.61 -37.82
CA ILE A 478 37.05 -14.32 -36.98
C ILE A 478 35.81 -14.83 -37.74
N LEU A 479 35.37 -16.04 -37.38
CA LEU A 479 34.03 -16.51 -37.72
C LEU A 479 33.02 -15.61 -37.01
N ASN A 480 32.36 -14.75 -37.77
CA ASN A 480 31.13 -14.07 -37.38
C ASN A 480 30.04 -15.14 -37.13
N SER A 481 29.97 -15.66 -35.90
CA SER A 481 28.78 -16.30 -35.37
C SER A 481 28.17 -15.39 -34.31
N SER A 482 26.85 -15.19 -34.41
CA SER A 482 26.04 -14.24 -33.66
C SER A 482 25.95 -14.62 -32.17
N VAL A 483 27.00 -14.34 -31.41
CA VAL A 483 27.04 -14.54 -29.96
C VAL A 483 27.44 -13.22 -29.30
N ASP A 484 26.49 -12.69 -28.54
CA ASP A 484 26.57 -11.69 -27.45
C ASP A 484 27.66 -10.58 -27.54
N PRO A 485 27.29 -9.29 -27.73
CA PRO A 485 28.25 -8.19 -27.88
C PRO A 485 29.15 -7.93 -26.65
N ALA A 486 28.86 -8.50 -25.48
CA ALA A 486 29.70 -8.38 -24.29
C ALA A 486 31.03 -9.16 -24.39
N PHE A 487 31.09 -10.26 -25.14
CA PHE A 487 32.28 -11.11 -25.22
C PHE A 487 33.31 -10.60 -26.24
N SER A 488 32.85 -9.92 -27.30
CA SER A 488 33.73 -9.28 -28.30
C SER A 488 34.55 -8.11 -27.74
N ALA A 489 34.03 -7.43 -26.71
CA ALA A 489 34.70 -6.30 -26.07
C ALA A 489 35.88 -6.76 -25.18
N LEU A 490 35.80 -7.95 -24.57
CA LEU A 490 36.85 -8.47 -23.70
C LEU A 490 38.11 -8.90 -24.47
N LEU A 491 37.93 -9.45 -25.69
CA LEU A 491 39.02 -9.89 -26.56
C LEU A 491 39.75 -8.74 -27.28
N ARG A 492 39.11 -7.57 -27.44
CA ARG A 492 39.79 -6.36 -27.97
C ARG A 492 40.64 -5.62 -26.93
N ALA A 493 40.43 -5.89 -25.64
CA ALA A 493 41.17 -5.22 -24.56
C ALA A 493 42.56 -5.82 -24.29
N THR A 494 42.87 -7.01 -24.82
CA THR A 494 44.14 -7.72 -24.57
C THR A 494 45.21 -7.52 -25.66
N ALA A 495 44.98 -6.64 -26.64
CA ALA A 495 45.88 -6.46 -27.79
C ALA A 495 46.41 -5.02 -27.97
N ARG A 496 46.41 -4.19 -26.92
CA ARG A 496 47.13 -2.90 -26.90
C ARG A 496 47.84 -2.74 -25.57
N GLN A 497 49.18 -2.75 -25.63
CA GLN A 497 50.10 -1.78 -25.02
C GLN A 497 51.39 -2.45 -24.54
N GLU A 498 52.47 -2.20 -25.28
CA GLU A 498 53.86 -2.28 -24.83
C GLU A 498 54.15 -1.13 -23.83
N ASP A 499 55.19 -1.36 -23.02
CA ASP A 499 55.86 -0.46 -22.07
C ASP A 499 55.28 -0.33 -20.63
N GLY A 500 55.82 -1.17 -19.73
CA GLY A 500 56.32 -0.71 -18.43
C GLY A 500 55.54 -1.05 -17.15
N PHE A 501 56.14 -1.94 -16.34
CA PHE A 501 55.95 -2.18 -14.89
C PHE A 501 54.73 -2.96 -14.36
N LEU A 502 55.07 -3.98 -13.55
CA LEU A 502 54.23 -4.97 -12.84
C LEU A 502 53.45 -4.40 -11.65
N LEU A 503 52.25 -4.95 -11.38
CA LEU A 503 51.84 -5.59 -10.10
C LEU A 503 50.46 -6.29 -10.24
N PRO A 504 50.18 -7.37 -9.47
CA PRO A 504 49.10 -8.32 -9.74
C PRO A 504 47.80 -7.97 -9.00
N VAL A 505 46.65 -8.29 -9.58
CA VAL A 505 45.40 -8.45 -8.82
C VAL A 505 44.88 -9.87 -9.02
N LEU A 506 45.13 -10.68 -7.99
CA LEU A 506 44.43 -11.92 -7.70
C LEU A 506 42.95 -11.60 -7.41
N PHE A 507 42.02 -12.30 -8.07
CA PHE A 507 40.77 -12.68 -7.43
C PHE A 507 40.45 -14.14 -7.73
N THR A 508 40.33 -14.84 -6.60
CA THR A 508 40.15 -16.25 -6.36
C THR A 508 38.74 -16.73 -6.69
N TRP A 509 38.65 -17.90 -7.30
CA TRP A 509 37.46 -18.73 -7.38
C TRP A 509 37.09 -19.26 -5.98
N GLY A 510 35.87 -18.99 -5.54
CA GLY A 510 35.22 -19.70 -4.45
C GLY A 510 34.19 -20.68 -5.02
N GLN A 511 34.48 -21.98 -4.90
CA GLN A 511 33.47 -23.04 -4.92
C GLN A 511 32.65 -23.00 -3.64
N GLU A 512 31.34 -23.20 -3.75
CA GLU A 512 30.53 -24.10 -2.90
C GLU A 512 29.09 -24.13 -3.45
N GLN A 513 28.25 -25.15 -3.36
CA GLN A 513 28.29 -26.62 -3.41
C GLN A 513 26.80 -27.06 -3.31
N ASP A 514 26.44 -28.15 -3.99
CA ASP A 514 25.24 -29.00 -3.87
C ASP A 514 23.81 -28.41 -3.85
#